data_AF-A0A3D3XZB4-F1
#
_entry.id   AF-A0A3D3XZB4-F1
#
_cell.length_a   1.000
_cell.length_b   1.000
_cell.length_c   1.000
_cell.angle_alpha   90.00
_cell.angle_beta   90.00
_cell.angle_gamma   90.00
#
_symmetry.space_group_name_H-M   'P 1'
#
loop_
_entity.id
_entity.type
_entity.pdbx_description
1 polymer ?
#
loop_
_entity_poly.entity_id
_entity_poly.type
_entity_poly.pdbx_seq_one_letter_code
_entity_poly.pdbx_strand_id
1 'polypeptide(L)'
;GRRRLDLLWDEVTEVTGQTFSHQLPEGTVYNSQLPCLALEGARDISGKPPIVFTHRLQQLFFEEGVNINDQDVLLETGKEFDIDPNRLLDRMTSTEVLTRTEWGFTGSRRYGTNALPSIVVSDGGADFRLFAGGYVSAGQLIEDLGLWLSSS
;
A
#
# COMPACT_ATOMS: atom_id res chain seq x y z
N GLY A 1 -16.71 11.86 -3.57
CA GLY A 1 -17.86 12.05 -2.66
C GLY A 1 -18.17 10.72 -2.00
N ARG A 2 -18.66 10.74 -0.76
CA ARG A 2 -18.87 9.55 0.08
C ARG A 2 -19.52 8.36 -0.63
N ARG A 3 -20.63 8.61 -1.33
CA ARG A 3 -21.36 7.60 -2.12
C ARG A 3 -20.51 6.84 -3.14
N ARG A 4 -19.53 7.49 -3.77
CA ARG A 4 -18.64 6.82 -4.74
C ARG A 4 -17.68 5.86 -4.04
N LEU A 5 -17.27 6.16 -2.81
CA LEU A 5 -16.39 5.28 -2.04
C LEU A 5 -17.13 4.04 -1.55
N ASP A 6 -18.35 4.22 -1.06
CA ASP A 6 -19.17 3.08 -0.63
C ASP A 6 -19.42 2.12 -1.81
N LEU A 7 -19.73 2.64 -3.01
CA LEU A 7 -19.87 1.80 -4.22
C LEU A 7 -18.59 1.05 -4.59
N LEU A 8 -17.42 1.67 -4.45
CA LEU A 8 -16.15 1.00 -4.70
C LEU A 8 -15.88 -0.12 -3.68
N TRP A 9 -16.26 0.08 -2.42
CA TRP A 9 -16.15 -0.95 -1.39
C TRP A 9 -17.11 -2.11 -1.63
N ASP A 10 -18.34 -1.83 -2.07
CA ASP A 10 -19.30 -2.86 -2.47
C ASP A 10 -18.77 -3.68 -3.66
N GLU A 11 -18.23 -3.02 -4.70
CA GLU A 11 -17.62 -3.69 -5.86
C GLU A 11 -16.44 -4.59 -5.45
N VAL A 12 -15.56 -4.12 -4.56
CA VAL A 12 -14.45 -4.94 -4.07
C VAL A 12 -14.96 -6.13 -3.26
N THR A 13 -15.98 -5.94 -2.43
CA THR A 13 -16.61 -7.03 -1.67
C THR A 13 -17.19 -8.09 -2.59
N GLU A 14 -17.92 -7.68 -3.63
CA GLU A 14 -18.52 -8.60 -4.62
C GLU A 14 -17.45 -9.42 -5.37
N VAL A 15 -16.34 -8.79 -5.75
CA VAL A 15 -15.28 -9.44 -6.54
C VAL A 15 -14.36 -10.31 -5.69
N THR A 16 -14.05 -9.88 -4.47
CA THR A 16 -12.95 -10.48 -3.67
C THR A 16 -13.41 -11.16 -2.38
N GLY A 17 -14.62 -10.86 -1.91
CA GLY A 17 -15.12 -11.27 -0.60
C GLY A 17 -14.51 -10.50 0.59
N GLN A 18 -13.64 -9.53 0.35
CA GLN A 18 -13.09 -8.66 1.41
C GLN A 18 -14.21 -7.82 2.04
N THR A 19 -14.15 -7.63 3.36
CA THR A 19 -15.15 -6.88 4.10
C THR A 19 -14.73 -5.43 4.35
N PHE A 20 -15.71 -4.53 4.45
CA PHE A 20 -15.49 -3.12 4.79
C PHE A 20 -16.45 -2.72 5.92
N SER A 21 -15.99 -1.88 6.84
CA SER A 21 -16.79 -1.31 7.92
C SER A 21 -17.84 -0.32 7.44
N HIS A 22 -17.65 0.24 6.24
CA HIS A 22 -18.36 1.43 5.79
C HIS A 22 -18.25 2.60 6.77
N GLN A 23 -17.19 2.66 7.57
CA GLN A 23 -16.89 3.77 8.47
C GLN A 23 -15.71 4.54 7.90
N LEU A 24 -15.89 5.84 7.68
CA LEU A 24 -14.75 6.73 7.44
C LEU A 24 -14.47 7.41 8.78
N PRO A 25 -13.24 7.29 9.32
CA PRO A 25 -12.90 7.94 10.58
C PRO A 25 -13.22 9.43 10.53
N GLU A 26 -13.71 9.99 11.63
CA GLU A 26 -14.01 11.41 11.72
C GLU A 26 -12.72 12.23 11.50
N GLY A 27 -12.79 13.30 10.70
CA GLY A 27 -11.61 14.09 10.35
C GLY A 27 -10.65 13.44 9.34
N THR A 28 -10.99 12.29 8.75
CA THR A 28 -10.16 11.66 7.70
C THR A 28 -9.93 12.62 6.55
N VAL A 29 -8.70 13.08 6.41
CA VAL A 29 -8.20 13.65 5.17
C VAL A 29 -7.90 12.48 4.25
N TYR A 30 -8.45 12.50 3.02
CA TYR A 30 -8.14 11.50 1.99
C TYR A 30 -6.71 11.72 1.45
N ASN A 31 -5.74 11.49 2.33
CA ASN A 31 -4.31 11.58 2.10
C ASN A 31 -3.68 10.33 2.69
N SER A 32 -2.87 9.62 1.92
CA SER A 32 -2.16 8.42 2.38
C SER A 32 -0.68 8.69 2.65
N GLN A 33 -0.23 9.95 2.67
CA GLN A 33 1.18 10.30 2.82
C GLN A 33 1.74 9.81 4.17
N LEU A 34 1.07 10.09 5.28
CA LEU A 34 1.57 9.69 6.60
C LEU A 34 1.66 8.16 6.75
N PRO A 35 0.63 7.35 6.41
CA PRO A 35 0.78 5.90 6.43
C PRO A 35 1.85 5.41 5.44
N CYS A 36 1.99 6.00 4.24
CA CYS A 36 3.08 5.65 3.33
C CYS A 36 4.48 5.92 3.92
N LEU A 37 4.66 7.00 4.68
CA LEU A 37 5.92 7.29 5.39
C LEU A 37 6.20 6.23 6.47
N ALA A 38 5.17 5.79 7.21
CA ALA A 38 5.32 4.72 8.18
C ALA A 38 5.73 3.39 7.51
N LEU A 39 5.15 3.07 6.35
CA LEU A 39 5.54 1.89 5.58
C LEU A 39 7.00 1.98 5.09
N GLU A 40 7.42 3.11 4.52
CA GLU A 40 8.81 3.30 4.09
C GLU A 40 9.80 3.35 5.25
N GLY A 41 9.41 3.90 6.41
CA GLY A 41 10.18 3.83 7.64
C GLY A 41 10.35 2.39 8.15
N ALA A 42 9.26 1.62 8.17
CA ALA A 42 9.29 0.20 8.54
C ALA A 42 10.14 -0.66 7.59
N ARG A 43 10.05 -0.38 6.28
CA ARG A 43 10.91 -1.02 5.26
C ARG A 43 12.38 -0.78 5.57
N ASP A 44 12.71 0.46 5.91
CA ASP A 44 14.09 0.87 6.16
C ASP A 44 14.67 0.25 7.44
N ILE A 45 13.88 0.21 8.51
CA ILE A 45 14.28 -0.42 9.79
C ILE A 45 14.47 -1.93 9.63
N SER A 46 13.55 -2.59 8.92
CA SER A 46 13.55 -4.06 8.81
C SER A 46 14.42 -4.60 7.66
N GLY A 47 14.81 -3.74 6.71
CA GLY A 47 15.48 -4.13 5.46
C GLY A 47 14.62 -5.00 4.54
N LYS A 48 13.30 -5.09 4.79
CA LYS A 48 12.38 -5.97 4.07
C LYS A 48 11.09 -5.24 3.68
N PRO A 49 10.37 -5.68 2.63
CA PRO A 49 9.04 -5.13 2.33
C PRO A 49 8.07 -5.31 3.51
N PRO A 50 7.38 -4.24 3.97
CA PRO A 50 6.54 -4.25 5.16
C PRO A 50 5.13 -4.81 4.86
N ILE A 51 5.04 -5.97 4.21
CA ILE A 51 3.76 -6.50 3.67
C ILE A 51 2.73 -6.73 4.78
N VAL A 52 3.12 -7.36 5.89
CA VAL A 52 2.20 -7.66 7.00
C VAL A 52 1.75 -6.38 7.71
N PHE A 53 2.66 -5.42 7.89
CA PHE A 53 2.32 -4.11 8.45
C PHE A 53 1.38 -3.33 7.53
N THR A 54 1.60 -3.38 6.22
CA THR A 54 0.69 -2.80 5.21
C THR A 54 -0.71 -3.38 5.33
N HIS A 55 -0.82 -4.71 5.43
CA HIS A 55 -2.10 -5.38 5.58
C HIS A 55 -2.82 -4.97 6.88
N ARG A 56 -2.08 -4.89 8.00
CA ARG A 56 -2.66 -4.44 9.28
C ARG A 56 -3.22 -3.01 9.20
N LEU A 57 -2.49 -2.08 8.58
CA LEU A 57 -3.00 -0.71 8.36
C LEU A 57 -4.25 -0.70 7.46
N GLN A 58 -4.32 -1.58 6.47
CA GLN A 58 -5.51 -1.72 5.63
C GLN A 58 -6.71 -2.23 6.44
N GLN A 59 -6.52 -3.22 7.32
CA GLN A 59 -7.59 -3.72 8.20
C GLN A 59 -8.08 -2.61 9.15
N LEU A 60 -7.16 -1.91 9.81
CA LEU A 60 -7.48 -0.79 10.68
C LEU A 60 -8.35 0.24 9.97
N PHE A 61 -8.00 0.63 8.74
CA PHE A 61 -8.76 1.62 7.99
C PHE A 61 -10.07 1.08 7.42
N PHE A 62 -10.02 -0.02 6.65
CA PHE A 62 -11.15 -0.52 5.88
C PHE A 62 -12.13 -1.34 6.72
N GLU A 63 -11.65 -2.18 7.63
CA GLU A 63 -12.47 -3.12 8.41
C GLU A 63 -12.83 -2.58 9.80
N GLU A 64 -11.98 -1.73 10.40
CA GLU A 64 -12.17 -1.24 11.78
C GLU A 64 -12.52 0.25 11.87
N GLY A 65 -12.45 1.01 10.76
CA GLY A 65 -12.80 2.43 10.75
C GLY A 65 -11.84 3.33 11.55
N VAL A 66 -10.60 2.89 11.75
CA VAL A 66 -9.55 3.59 12.51
C VAL A 66 -8.80 4.58 11.62
N ASN A 67 -8.52 5.78 12.16
CA ASN A 67 -7.80 6.83 11.45
C ASN A 67 -6.29 6.53 11.37
N ILE A 68 -5.84 5.94 10.27
CA ILE A 68 -4.40 5.70 10.02
C ILE A 68 -3.63 6.94 9.56
N ASN A 69 -4.24 8.14 9.56
CA ASN A 69 -3.52 9.42 9.49
C ASN A 69 -3.20 9.99 10.88
N ASP A 70 -3.48 9.24 11.95
CA ASP A 70 -2.97 9.52 13.28
C ASP A 70 -1.59 8.87 13.45
N GLN A 71 -0.59 9.68 13.84
CA GLN A 71 0.77 9.20 14.06
C GLN A 71 0.82 8.14 15.17
N ASP A 72 0.08 8.34 16.26
CA ASP A 72 0.14 7.44 17.40
C ASP A 72 -0.43 6.07 17.05
N VAL A 73 -1.48 6.02 16.21
CA VAL A 73 -2.00 4.76 15.64
C VAL A 73 -0.92 4.03 14.84
N LEU A 74 -0.17 4.74 13.99
CA LEU A 74 0.89 4.13 13.18
C LEU A 74 2.04 3.59 14.04
N LEU A 75 2.47 4.36 15.04
CA LEU A 75 3.55 3.97 15.94
C LEU A 75 3.15 2.78 16.82
N GLU A 76 1.93 2.80 17.37
CA GLU A 76 1.45 1.69 18.19
C GLU A 76 1.24 0.42 17.36
N THR A 77 0.71 0.53 16.14
CA THR A 77 0.58 -0.62 15.23
C THR A 77 1.95 -1.20 14.86
N GLY A 78 2.98 -0.36 14.72
CA GLY A 78 4.35 -0.82 14.46
C GLY A 78 4.90 -1.76 15.53
N LYS A 79 4.48 -1.61 16.79
CA LYS A 79 4.91 -2.48 17.90
C LYS A 79 4.44 -3.92 17.73
N GLU A 80 3.32 -4.15 17.05
CA GLU A 80 2.84 -5.50 16.71
C GLU A 80 3.85 -6.27 15.83
N PHE A 81 4.78 -5.55 15.20
CA PHE A 81 5.79 -6.07 14.26
C PHE A 81 7.22 -5.85 14.75
N ASP A 82 7.43 -5.72 16.07
CA ASP A 82 8.74 -5.49 16.71
C ASP A 82 9.45 -4.21 16.23
N ILE A 83 8.70 -3.20 15.78
CA ILE A 83 9.23 -1.90 15.38
C ILE A 83 9.17 -0.96 16.59
N ASP A 84 10.34 -0.46 17.01
CA ASP A 84 10.43 0.54 18.07
C ASP A 84 9.75 1.87 17.63
N PRO A 85 8.80 2.42 18.43
CA PRO A 85 8.08 3.64 18.08
C PRO A 85 8.98 4.86 17.82
N ASN A 86 10.03 5.05 18.62
CA ASN A 86 10.92 6.19 18.45
C ASN A 86 11.72 6.05 17.15
N ARG A 87 12.24 4.85 16.87
CA ARG A 87 12.92 4.58 15.60
C ARG A 87 11.99 4.76 14.41
N LEU A 88 10.73 4.32 14.49
CA LEU A 88 9.77 4.49 13.41
C LEU A 88 9.51 5.98 13.16
N LEU A 89 9.30 6.76 14.22
CA LEU A 89 9.13 8.21 14.13
C LEU A 89 10.35 8.92 13.53
N ASP A 90 11.56 8.56 13.97
CA ASP A 90 12.81 9.08 13.44
C ASP A 90 12.95 8.79 11.94
N ARG A 91 12.57 7.59 11.49
CA ARG A 91 12.60 7.27 10.05
C ARG A 91 11.50 7.99 9.28
N MET A 92 10.27 8.05 9.80
CA MET A 92 9.14 8.75 9.16
C MET A 92 9.45 10.22 8.87
N THR A 93 10.27 10.86 9.71
CA THR A 93 10.65 12.28 9.59
C THR A 93 11.99 12.50 8.87
N SER A 94 12.69 11.43 8.50
CA SER A 94 13.98 11.52 7.81
C SER A 94 13.84 11.97 6.35
N THR A 95 14.80 12.77 5.87
CA THR A 95 14.86 13.23 4.48
C THR A 95 14.89 12.07 3.50
N GLU A 96 15.56 10.97 3.84
CA GLU A 96 15.66 9.79 2.99
C GLU A 96 14.30 9.13 2.76
N VAL A 97 13.52 8.91 3.82
CA VAL A 97 12.18 8.29 3.74
C VAL A 97 11.19 9.23 3.06
N LEU A 98 11.24 10.54 3.35
CA LEU A 98 10.43 11.55 2.66
C LEU A 98 10.69 11.51 1.15
N THR A 99 11.97 11.55 0.75
CA THR A 99 12.37 11.51 -0.66
C THR A 99 11.92 10.23 -1.34
N ARG A 100 12.10 9.06 -0.72
CA ARG A 100 11.64 7.78 -1.29
C ARG A 100 10.13 7.71 -1.44
N THR A 101 9.39 8.22 -0.46
CA THR A 101 7.93 8.25 -0.50
C THR A 101 7.42 9.14 -1.64
N GLU A 102 8.00 10.33 -1.81
CA GLU A 102 7.71 11.22 -2.94
C GLU A 102 8.07 10.59 -4.29
N TRP A 103 9.21 9.89 -4.35
CA TRP A 103 9.60 9.10 -5.52
C TRP A 103 8.61 7.99 -5.85
N GLY A 104 8.05 7.31 -4.85
CA GLY A 104 6.98 6.31 -5.05
C GLY A 104 5.74 6.93 -5.70
N PHE A 105 5.30 8.09 -5.20
CA PHE A 105 4.13 8.79 -5.75
C PHE A 105 4.38 9.33 -7.17
N THR A 106 5.55 9.90 -7.44
CA THR A 106 5.89 10.43 -8.77
C THR A 106 6.24 9.33 -9.78
N GLY A 107 6.87 8.25 -9.33
CA GLY A 107 7.30 7.11 -10.12
C GLY A 107 6.14 6.29 -10.69
N SER A 108 5.02 6.17 -9.96
CA SER A 108 3.80 5.52 -10.45
C SER A 108 3.37 6.03 -11.85
N ARG A 109 3.46 7.35 -12.07
CA ARG A 109 3.10 7.96 -13.37
C ARG A 109 4.08 7.61 -14.48
N ARG A 110 5.35 7.33 -14.16
CA ARG A 110 6.41 7.01 -15.15
C ARG A 110 6.25 5.63 -15.77
N TYR A 111 5.68 4.68 -15.03
CA TYR A 111 5.48 3.29 -15.49
C TYR A 111 4.09 3.07 -16.13
N GLY A 112 3.37 4.15 -16.46
CA GLY A 112 2.05 4.08 -17.08
C GLY A 112 0.92 3.66 -16.12
N THR A 113 1.16 3.62 -14.81
CA THR A 113 0.13 3.23 -13.85
C THR A 113 -0.78 4.43 -13.58
N ASN A 114 -1.91 4.48 -14.27
CA ASN A 114 -2.98 5.45 -13.98
C ASN A 114 -3.98 4.93 -12.92
N ALA A 115 -3.74 3.71 -12.40
CA ALA A 115 -4.59 3.04 -11.44
C ALA A 115 -3.77 2.16 -10.48
N LEU A 116 -4.35 1.89 -9.30
CA LEU A 116 -3.81 0.96 -8.30
C LEU A 116 -4.83 -0.17 -8.05
N PRO A 117 -4.41 -1.36 -7.62
CA PRO A 117 -3.00 -1.79 -7.53
C PRO A 117 -2.37 -1.92 -8.91
N SER A 118 -1.05 -1.79 -8.98
CA SER A 118 -0.29 -2.04 -10.21
C SER A 118 0.90 -2.95 -9.92
N ILE A 119 1.17 -3.86 -10.83
CA ILE A 119 2.31 -4.77 -10.79
C ILE A 119 3.18 -4.47 -12.00
N VAL A 120 4.47 -4.26 -11.75
CA VAL A 120 5.48 -4.09 -12.79
C VAL A 120 6.52 -5.20 -12.67
N VAL A 121 7.06 -5.64 -13.81
CA VAL A 121 8.12 -6.66 -13.87
C VAL A 121 9.36 -6.10 -14.53
N SER A 122 10.53 -6.61 -14.13
CA SER A 122 11.83 -6.34 -14.74
C SER A 122 12.58 -7.66 -14.86
N ASP A 123 13.28 -7.86 -15.98
CA ASP A 123 14.09 -9.04 -16.31
C ASP A 123 15.56 -8.89 -15.86
N GLY A 124 15.84 -8.00 -14.91
CA GLY A 124 17.19 -7.67 -14.45
C GLY A 124 17.83 -6.52 -15.25
N GLY A 125 17.17 -6.01 -16.29
CA GLY A 125 17.50 -4.74 -16.93
C GLY A 125 17.06 -3.51 -16.12
N ALA A 126 17.36 -2.32 -16.64
CA ALA A 126 16.93 -1.05 -16.05
C ALA A 126 15.44 -0.73 -16.31
N ASP A 127 14.82 -1.45 -17.25
CA ASP A 127 13.45 -1.20 -17.68
C ASP A 127 12.44 -2.00 -16.85
N PHE A 128 11.36 -1.32 -16.47
CA PHE A 128 10.18 -1.93 -15.87
C PHE A 128 9.04 -1.91 -16.87
N ARG A 129 8.28 -2.99 -16.94
CA ARG A 129 7.09 -3.11 -17.79
C ARG A 129 5.86 -3.30 -16.93
N LEU A 130 4.76 -2.62 -17.30
CA LEU A 130 3.47 -2.83 -16.66
C LEU A 130 2.98 -4.25 -16.94
N PHE A 131 2.74 -4.99 -15.88
CA PHE A 131 2.23 -6.37 -15.91
C PHE A 131 0.74 -6.41 -15.61
N ALA A 132 0.30 -5.70 -14.56
CA ALA A 132 -1.10 -5.48 -14.24
C ALA A 132 -1.33 -4.02 -13.86
N GLY A 133 -2.34 -3.39 -14.46
CA GLY A 133 -2.71 -1.98 -14.20
C GLY A 133 -4.00 -1.84 -13.37
N GLY A 134 -4.33 -2.84 -12.56
CA GLY A 134 -5.53 -2.91 -11.74
C GLY A 134 -5.59 -4.24 -10.99
N TYR A 135 -6.71 -4.48 -10.28
CA TYR A 135 -6.92 -5.76 -9.61
C TYR A 135 -6.91 -6.92 -10.63
N VAL A 136 -6.20 -7.98 -10.27
CA VAL A 136 -6.17 -9.27 -10.95
C VAL A 136 -6.18 -10.35 -9.86
N SER A 137 -6.91 -11.45 -10.09
CA SER A 137 -6.94 -12.55 -9.12
C SER A 137 -5.57 -13.22 -9.03
N ALA A 138 -5.27 -13.85 -7.88
CA ALA A 138 -4.00 -14.56 -7.71
C ALA A 138 -3.84 -15.69 -8.75
N GLY A 139 -4.92 -16.41 -9.07
CA GLY A 139 -4.90 -17.47 -10.09
C GLY A 139 -4.50 -16.94 -11.47
N GLN A 140 -5.14 -15.86 -11.92
CA GLN A 140 -4.82 -15.24 -13.21
C GLN A 140 -3.39 -14.69 -13.22
N LEU A 141 -2.97 -14.02 -12.13
CA LEU A 141 -1.62 -13.47 -12.02
C LEU A 141 -0.54 -14.56 -12.13
N ILE A 142 -0.74 -15.71 -11.48
CA ILE A 142 0.18 -16.85 -11.54
C ILE A 142 0.27 -17.40 -12.96
N GLU A 143 -0.86 -17.54 -13.64
CA GLU A 143 -0.93 -18.05 -15.02
C GLU A 143 -0.21 -17.10 -16.00
N ASP A 144 -0.51 -15.80 -15.91
CA ASP A 144 0.12 -14.77 -16.74
C ASP A 144 1.65 -14.72 -16.51
N LEU A 145 2.09 -14.78 -15.25
CA LEU A 145 3.51 -14.77 -14.90
C LEU A 145 4.22 -16.02 -15.41
N GLY A 146 3.57 -17.17 -15.35
CA GLY A 146 4.09 -18.42 -15.90
C GLY A 146 4.33 -18.32 -17.41
N LEU A 147 3.36 -17.77 -18.14
CA LEU A 147 3.51 -17.51 -19.57
C LEU A 147 4.66 -16.55 -19.86
N TRP A 148 4.74 -15.43 -19.14
CA TRP A 148 5.81 -14.45 -19.31
C TRP A 148 7.20 -15.05 -19.09
N LEU A 149 7.39 -15.78 -17.99
CA LEU A 149 8.66 -16.46 -17.66
C LEU A 149 9.04 -17.53 -18.69
N SER A 150 8.06 -18.19 -19.31
CA SER A 150 8.32 -19.19 -20.36
C SER A 150 8.69 -18.57 -21.72
N SER A 151 8.38 -17.29 -21.91
CA SER A 151 8.62 -16.53 -23.14
C SER A 151 9.84 -15.61 -23.07
N SER A 152 10.50 -15.52 -21.91
CA SER A 152 11.65 -14.65 -21.63
C SER A 152 12.97 -15.42 -21.65
#